data_AF-A0A395GZF5-F1
#
_entry.id   AF-A0A395GZF5-F1
#
_cell.length_a   1.000
_cell.length_b   1.000
_cell.length_c   1.000
_cell.angle_alpha   90.00
_cell.angle_beta   90.00
_cell.angle_gamma   90.00
#
_symmetry.space_group_name_H-M   'P 1'
#
loop_
_entity.id
_entity.type
_entity.pdbx_description
1 polymer ?
#
loop_
_entity_poly.entity_id
_entity_poly.type
_entity_poly.pdbx_seq_one_letter_code
_entity_poly.pdbx_strand_id
1 'polypeptide(L)'
;MVQWCTHTYSTLSRNPSIDWTWKSTIPKLAVHNASLMHGILALSALHLAFLHTSHPRKEYLNTVQSHHLKAIAAVRNINALSQENASAAYALSNIIIIFHFRAPAPRGRKHNGLDLPG
;
A
#
# COMPACT_ATOMS: atom_id res chain seq x y z
N MET A 1 4.33 -11.02 -2.54
CA MET A 1 3.16 -11.79 -3.01
C MET A 1 2.74 -12.88 -2.03
N VAL A 2 3.64 -13.74 -1.55
CA VAL A 2 3.29 -14.82 -0.59
C VAL A 2 2.47 -14.30 0.62
N GLN A 3 2.96 -13.26 1.30
CA GLN A 3 2.26 -12.65 2.44
C GLN A 3 0.87 -12.09 2.11
N TRP A 4 0.69 -11.60 0.88
CA TRP A 4 -0.61 -11.14 0.40
C TRP A 4 -1.60 -12.28 0.34
N CYS A 5 -1.24 -13.37 -0.32
CA CYS A 5 -2.10 -14.52 -0.56
C CYS A 5 -2.42 -15.32 0.71
N THR A 6 -1.59 -15.21 1.76
CA THR A 6 -1.78 -15.96 3.00
C THR A 6 -2.54 -15.17 4.07
N HIS A 7 -2.23 -13.88 4.25
CA HIS A 7 -2.66 -13.14 5.43
C HIS A 7 -3.15 -11.73 5.14
N THR A 8 -2.53 -10.98 4.24
CA THR A 8 -2.91 -9.56 4.06
C THR A 8 -4.28 -9.41 3.42
N TYR A 9 -4.66 -10.25 2.44
CA TYR A 9 -5.92 -10.09 1.72
C TYR A 9 -7.15 -10.18 2.64
N SER A 10 -7.14 -11.10 3.61
CA SER A 10 -8.26 -11.35 4.53
C SER A 10 -8.47 -10.20 5.52
N THR A 11 -7.47 -9.33 5.69
CA THR A 11 -7.62 -8.11 6.48
C THR A 11 -8.33 -6.99 5.72
N LEU A 12 -8.50 -7.10 4.39
CA LEU A 12 -9.05 -6.02 3.55
C LEU A 12 -10.58 -6.02 3.50
N SER A 13 -11.19 -7.18 3.68
CA SER A 13 -12.64 -7.34 3.62
C SER A 13 -13.10 -8.36 4.65
N ARG A 14 -14.18 -8.05 5.37
CA ARG A 14 -14.96 -9.03 6.14
C ARG A 14 -16.13 -9.61 5.34
N ASN A 15 -16.36 -9.09 4.14
CA ASN A 15 -17.42 -9.55 3.24
C ASN A 15 -16.88 -10.68 2.34
N PRO A 16 -17.39 -11.92 2.47
CA PRO A 16 -16.96 -13.07 1.68
C PRO A 16 -17.16 -12.87 0.16
N SER A 17 -18.17 -12.09 -0.24
CA SER A 17 -18.54 -11.89 -1.65
C SER A 17 -17.47 -11.12 -2.44
N ILE A 18 -16.62 -10.34 -1.76
CA ILE A 18 -15.51 -9.60 -2.39
C ILE A 18 -14.14 -10.17 -2.00
N ASP A 19 -14.10 -11.18 -1.12
CA ASP A 19 -12.88 -11.82 -0.66
C ASP A 19 -12.12 -12.50 -1.80
N TRP A 20 -12.85 -13.17 -2.70
CA TRP A 20 -12.30 -13.77 -3.93
C TRP A 20 -11.61 -12.73 -4.82
N THR A 21 -12.17 -11.52 -4.92
CA THR A 21 -11.59 -10.43 -5.72
C THR A 21 -10.21 -10.08 -5.18
N TRP A 22 -10.07 -9.85 -3.87
CA TRP A 22 -8.80 -9.51 -3.23
C TRP A 22 -7.80 -10.67 -3.23
N LYS A 23 -8.29 -11.90 -3.08
CA LYS A 23 -7.48 -13.12 -3.04
C LYS A 23 -6.93 -13.55 -4.40
N SER A 24 -7.72 -13.40 -5.47
CA SER A 24 -7.46 -14.03 -6.77
C SER A 24 -7.41 -13.02 -7.91
N THR A 25 -8.45 -12.21 -8.08
CA THR A 25 -8.56 -11.28 -9.22
C THR A 25 -7.48 -10.20 -9.18
N ILE A 26 -7.28 -9.57 -8.02
CA ILE A 26 -6.34 -8.45 -7.83
C ILE A 26 -4.88 -8.90 -8.02
N PRO A 27 -4.41 -10.03 -7.46
CA PRO A 27 -3.08 -10.57 -7.77
C PRO A 27 -2.88 -10.89 -9.25
N LYS A 28 -3.88 -11.46 -9.95
CA LYS A 28 -3.78 -11.75 -11.39
C LYS A 28 -3.63 -10.46 -12.20
N LEU A 29 -4.40 -9.42 -11.89
CA LEU A 29 -4.24 -8.10 -12.50
C LEU A 29 -2.84 -7.52 -12.22
N ALA A 30 -2.30 -7.74 -11.03
CA ALA A 30 -1.00 -7.22 -10.63
C ALA A 30 0.18 -7.85 -11.40
N VAL A 31 0.06 -9.10 -11.86
CA VAL A 31 1.08 -9.74 -12.71
C VAL A 31 1.31 -8.94 -13.99
N HIS A 32 0.26 -8.33 -14.54
CA HIS A 32 0.32 -7.53 -15.76
C HIS A 32 0.47 -6.03 -15.50
N ASN A 33 0.42 -5.59 -14.23
CA ASN A 33 0.50 -4.18 -13.87
C ASN A 33 1.49 -3.98 -12.71
N ALA A 34 2.69 -3.54 -13.05
CA ALA A 34 3.79 -3.36 -12.09
C ALA A 34 3.43 -2.40 -10.94
N SER A 35 2.65 -1.36 -11.21
CA SER A 35 2.23 -0.39 -10.20
C SER A 35 1.23 -0.99 -9.21
N LEU A 36 0.30 -1.81 -9.68
CA LEU A 36 -0.60 -2.58 -8.82
C LEU A 36 0.18 -3.59 -7.97
N MET A 37 1.17 -4.28 -8.55
CA MET A 37 2.07 -5.16 -7.81
C MET A 37 2.82 -4.41 -6.70
N HIS A 38 3.34 -3.22 -6.98
CA HIS A 38 3.96 -2.38 -5.96
C HIS A 38 2.99 -1.98 -4.85
N GLY A 39 1.73 -1.68 -5.16
CA GLY A 39 0.70 -1.44 -4.14
C GLY A 39 0.47 -2.65 -3.22
N ILE A 40 0.31 -3.84 -3.81
CA ILE A 40 0.14 -5.11 -3.07
C ILE A 40 1.32 -5.39 -2.15
N LEU A 41 2.55 -5.20 -2.64
CA LEU A 41 3.78 -5.42 -1.88
C LEU A 41 3.93 -4.40 -0.76
N ALA A 42 3.64 -3.11 -1.02
CA ALA A 42 3.67 -2.06 -0.01
C ALA A 42 2.70 -2.37 1.14
N LEU A 43 1.46 -2.75 0.84
CA LEU A 43 0.47 -3.07 1.87
C LEU A 43 0.83 -4.34 2.65
N SER A 44 1.41 -5.33 1.99
CA SER A 44 1.90 -6.55 2.64
C SER A 44 3.06 -6.26 3.60
N ALA A 45 4.03 -5.43 3.18
CA ALA A 45 5.12 -5.01 4.03
C ALA A 45 4.63 -4.15 5.20
N LEU A 46 3.61 -3.31 4.99
CA LEU A 46 2.99 -2.52 6.05
C LEU A 46 2.33 -3.42 7.09
N HIS A 47 1.58 -4.44 6.65
CA HIS A 47 0.98 -5.42 7.54
C HIS A 47 2.03 -6.15 8.38
N LEU A 48 3.16 -6.58 7.79
CA LEU A 48 4.27 -7.16 8.55
C LEU A 48 4.90 -6.17 9.55
N ALA A 49 5.07 -4.90 9.17
CA ALA A 49 5.57 -3.86 10.07
C ALA A 49 4.64 -3.57 11.26
N PHE A 50 3.35 -3.91 11.15
CA PHE A 50 2.39 -3.87 12.25
C PHE A 50 2.48 -5.09 13.16
N LEU A 51 2.70 -6.28 12.60
CA LEU A 51 2.82 -7.53 13.36
C LEU A 51 4.15 -7.62 14.12
N HIS A 52 5.22 -7.03 13.57
CA HIS A 52 6.54 -7.02 14.19
C HIS A 52 6.83 -5.64 14.80
N THR A 53 6.81 -5.54 16.13
CA THR A 53 7.11 -4.30 16.87
C THR A 53 8.62 -4.07 17.09
N SER A 54 9.43 -5.13 16.96
CA SER A 54 10.91 -5.14 17.05
C SER A 54 11.54 -5.50 15.69
N HIS A 55 12.87 -5.72 15.62
CA HIS A 55 13.53 -6.16 14.38
C HIS A 55 12.77 -7.34 13.74
N PRO A 56 12.44 -7.31 12.43
CA PRO A 56 12.95 -6.42 11.37
C PRO A 56 11.97 -5.31 10.92
N ARG A 57 11.24 -4.66 11.84
CA ARG A 57 10.26 -3.59 11.51
C ARG A 57 10.79 -2.47 10.59
N LYS A 58 12.03 -2.00 10.82
CA LYS A 58 12.63 -0.91 10.04
C LYS A 58 12.82 -1.29 8.57
N GLU A 59 13.19 -2.54 8.30
CA GLU A 59 13.38 -3.05 6.93
C GLU A 59 12.05 -3.15 6.19
N TYR A 60 10.99 -3.58 6.89
CA TYR A 60 9.63 -3.56 6.33
C TYR A 60 9.16 -2.14 6.02
N LEU A 61 9.42 -1.15 6.88
CA LEU A 61 9.07 0.25 6.61
C LEU A 61 9.83 0.84 5.41
N ASN A 62 11.10 0.49 5.23
CA ASN A 62 11.86 0.89 4.03
C ASN A 62 11.24 0.28 2.75
N THR A 63 10.87 -1.00 2.84
CA THR A 63 10.20 -1.72 1.74
C THR A 63 8.84 -1.10 1.40
N VAL A 64 8.07 -0.73 2.43
CA VAL A 64 6.82 0.02 2.30
C VAL A 64 7.04 1.30 1.52
N GLN A 65 8.00 2.13 1.92
CA GLN A 65 8.22 3.43 1.29
C GLN A 65 8.63 3.28 -0.18
N SER A 66 9.56 2.37 -0.48
CA SER A 66 10.03 2.13 -1.87
C SER A 66 8.89 1.70 -2.79
N HIS A 67 8.07 0.74 -2.36
CA HIS A 67 6.97 0.25 -3.18
C HIS A 67 5.79 1.23 -3.24
N HIS A 68 5.48 1.94 -2.15
CA HIS A 68 4.42 2.94 -2.14
C HIS A 68 4.71 4.08 -3.12
N LEU A 69 5.95 4.59 -3.15
CA LEU A 69 6.33 5.65 -4.10
C LEU A 69 6.16 5.21 -5.56
N LYS A 70 6.52 3.95 -5.88
CA LYS A 70 6.34 3.39 -7.22
C LYS A 70 4.87 3.15 -7.58
N ALA A 71 4.05 2.77 -6.59
CA ALA A 71 2.61 2.60 -6.74
C ALA A 71 1.91 3.93 -7.07
N ILE A 72 2.17 4.99 -6.29
CA ILE A 72 1.51 6.30 -6.49
C ILE A 72 1.95 6.99 -7.78
N ALA A 73 3.14 6.70 -8.30
CA ALA A 73 3.62 7.28 -9.57
C ALA A 73 2.67 6.99 -10.74
N ALA A 74 2.04 5.81 -10.75
CA ALA A 74 1.05 5.48 -11.78
C ALA A 74 -0.27 6.23 -11.63
N VAL A 75 -0.73 6.47 -10.40
CA VAL A 75 -1.96 7.23 -10.15
C VAL A 75 -1.78 8.71 -10.50
N ARG A 76 -0.56 9.23 -10.38
CA ARG A 76 -0.23 10.62 -10.77
C ARG A 76 -0.31 10.84 -12.29
N ASN A 77 -0.15 9.79 -13.09
CA ASN A 77 -0.23 9.88 -14.54
C ASN A 77 -1.63 9.50 -15.06
N ILE A 78 -2.62 10.33 -14.72
CA ILE A 78 -4.03 10.12 -15.08
C ILE A 78 -4.21 10.08 -16.61
N ASN A 79 -3.37 10.79 -17.36
CA ASN A 79 -3.43 10.82 -18.82
C ASN A 79 -3.06 9.48 -19.47
N ALA A 80 -2.40 8.58 -18.75
CA ALA A 80 -2.09 7.23 -19.21
C ALA A 80 -3.22 6.22 -18.92
N LEU A 81 -4.33 6.63 -18.31
CA LEU A 81 -5.49 5.76 -18.08
C LEU A 81 -6.16 5.38 -19.41
N SER A 82 -6.34 4.09 -19.61
CA SER A 82 -7.04 3.48 -20.72
C SER A 82 -8.07 2.48 -20.21
N GLN A 83 -8.98 2.04 -21.07
CA GLN A 83 -9.98 1.03 -20.70
C GLN A 83 -9.32 -0.28 -20.24
N GLU A 84 -8.15 -0.62 -20.78
CA GLU A 84 -7.40 -1.83 -20.44
C GLU A 84 -6.78 -1.76 -19.03
N ASN A 85 -6.35 -0.58 -18.58
CA ASN A 85 -5.71 -0.40 -17.28
C ASN A 85 -6.63 0.14 -16.19
N ALA A 86 -7.85 0.57 -16.54
CA ALA A 86 -8.82 1.16 -15.62
C ALA A 86 -9.12 0.26 -14.41
N SER A 87 -9.27 -1.05 -14.63
CA SER A 87 -9.49 -2.03 -13.55
C SER A 87 -8.31 -2.10 -12.58
N ALA A 88 -7.08 -2.09 -13.10
CA ALA A 88 -5.88 -2.13 -12.28
C ALA A 88 -5.65 -0.80 -11.54
N ALA A 89 -5.94 0.33 -12.17
CA ALA A 89 -5.88 1.64 -11.55
C ALA A 89 -6.93 1.80 -10.44
N TYR A 90 -8.16 1.34 -10.66
CA TYR A 90 -9.20 1.31 -9.64
C TYR A 90 -8.79 0.45 -8.44
N ALA A 91 -8.28 -0.77 -8.70
CA ALA A 91 -7.74 -1.64 -7.67
C ALA A 91 -6.61 -0.97 -6.87
N LEU A 92 -5.68 -0.32 -7.56
CA LEU A 92 -4.55 0.39 -6.96
C LEU A 92 -5.01 1.56 -6.09
N SER A 93 -5.99 2.34 -6.54
CA SER A 93 -6.59 3.43 -5.76
C SER A 93 -7.17 2.93 -4.44
N ASN A 94 -7.92 1.81 -4.46
CA ASN A 94 -8.44 1.20 -3.25
C ASN A 94 -7.31 0.76 -2.30
N ILE A 95 -6.25 0.14 -2.83
CA ILE A 95 -5.08 -0.26 -2.03
C ILE A 95 -4.41 0.96 -1.38
N ILE A 96 -4.24 2.06 -2.11
CA ILE A 96 -3.63 3.30 -1.59
C ILE A 96 -4.51 3.92 -0.50
N ILE A 97 -5.83 3.96 -0.68
CA ILE A 97 -6.78 4.44 0.33
C ILE A 97 -6.63 3.61 1.61
N ILE A 98 -6.70 2.28 1.51
CA ILE A 98 -6.53 1.38 2.66
C ILE A 98 -5.16 1.56 3.32
N PHE A 99 -4.12 1.74 2.51
CA PHE A 99 -2.77 2.00 2.98
C PHE A 99 -2.73 3.26 3.85
N HIS A 100 -3.34 4.38 3.43
CA HIS A 100 -3.34 5.61 4.21
C HIS A 100 -4.15 5.52 5.50
N PHE A 101 -5.27 4.79 5.51
CA PHE A 101 -6.02 4.53 6.75
C PHE A 101 -5.26 3.63 7.73
N ARG A 102 -4.42 2.72 7.21
CA ARG A 102 -3.62 1.82 8.04
C ARG A 102 -2.30 2.41 8.47
N ALA A 103 -1.66 3.24 7.65
CA ALA A 103 -0.36 3.80 7.96
C ALA A 103 -0.46 4.67 9.21
N PRO A 104 0.45 4.53 10.20
CA PRO A 104 0.49 5.46 11.30
C PRO A 104 0.77 6.85 10.73
N ALA A 105 0.03 7.88 11.18
CA ALA A 105 0.29 9.25 10.78
C ALA A 105 1.80 9.53 10.92
N PRO A 106 2.45 10.16 9.93
CA PRO A 106 3.83 10.58 10.10
C PRO A 106 3.86 11.43 11.37
N ARG A 107 4.55 10.94 12.42
CA ARG A 107 4.70 11.70 13.66
C ARG A 107 5.21 13.06 13.25
N GLY A 108 4.39 14.09 13.44
CA GLY A 108 4.72 15.45 13.10
C GLY A 108 6.12 15.75 13.64
N ARG A 109 6.94 16.41 12.81
CA ARG A 109 8.17 17.06 13.28
C ARG A 109 7.82 17.73 14.61
N LYS A 110 8.49 17.35 15.69
CA LYS A 110 8.50 18.20 16.88
C LYS A 110 8.91 19.57 16.39
N HIS A 111 8.00 20.54 16.51
CA HIS A 111 8.33 21.94 16.45
C HIS A 111 9.29 22.16 17.63
N ASN A 112 10.60 22.03 17.38
CA ASN A 112 11.59 22.50 18.32
C ASN A 112 11.47 24.02 18.29
N GLY A 113 10.84 24.56 19.34
CA GLY A 113 10.96 25.97 19.65
C GLY A 113 12.41 26.36 19.94
N LEU A 114 12.61 27.68 19.95
CA LEU A 114 13.80 28.49 20.31
C LEU A 114 14.47 29.13 19.09
N ASP A 115 14.06 30.37 18.76
CA ASP A 115 14.72 31.57 19.28
C ASP A 115 13.96 32.84 18.86
N LEU A 116 13.50 33.63 19.84
CA LEU A 116 13.12 35.04 19.67
C LEU A 116 14.23 35.86 20.33
N PRO A 117 14.95 36.75 19.61
CA PRO A 117 15.82 37.71 20.26
C PRO A 117 14.98 38.87 20.81
N GLY A 118 15.24 39.20 22.08
CA GLY A 118 14.88 40.48 22.69
C GLY A 118 15.83 41.61 22.30
#